data_AF-A0A853CF78-F1
#
_entry.id   AF-A0A853CF78-F1
#
_cell.length_a   1.000
_cell.length_b   1.000
_cell.length_c   1.000
_cell.angle_alpha   90.00
_cell.angle_beta   90.00
_cell.angle_gamma   90.00
#
_symmetry.space_group_name_H-M   'P 1'
#
loop_
_entity.id
_entity.type
_entity.pdbx_description
1 polymer ?
#
loop_
_entity_poly.entity_id
_entity_poly.type
_entity_poly.pdbx_seq_one_letter_code
_entity_poly.pdbx_strand_id
1 'polypeptide(L)'
;MTTTMIRSETTTSTTDLLRDVLHATLDRVAGEDPDSFDSRTPGGRELLSLAARARQAAGSLGADAGTTVASGPGIVVVREFAAAVRLLDQAA
;
A
#
# COMPACT_ATOMS: atom_id res chain seq x y z
N MET A 1 -16.89 -33.90 -8.38
CA MET A 1 -17.30 -32.62 -7.75
C MET A 1 -16.02 -31.92 -7.35
N THR A 2 -15.61 -30.88 -8.09
CA THR A 2 -14.26 -30.33 -8.02
C THR A 2 -14.29 -29.04 -7.19
N THR A 3 -13.70 -29.06 -6.00
CA THR A 3 -13.65 -27.90 -5.12
C THR A 3 -12.49 -26.99 -5.50
N THR A 4 -12.82 -25.80 -5.99
CA THR A 4 -11.89 -24.71 -6.26
C THR A 4 -11.44 -24.06 -4.94
N MET A 5 -10.38 -24.57 -4.30
CA MET A 5 -9.78 -23.93 -3.09
C MET A 5 -8.50 -23.12 -3.39
N ILE A 6 -7.99 -23.14 -4.61
CA ILE A 6 -6.66 -22.54 -4.92
C ILE A 6 -6.69 -20.99 -4.88
N ARG A 7 -7.86 -20.37 -5.01
CA ARG A 7 -7.95 -18.89 -5.09
C ARG A 7 -7.66 -18.21 -3.76
N SER A 8 -8.06 -18.80 -2.62
CA SER A 8 -7.90 -18.15 -1.32
C SER A 8 -6.45 -18.21 -0.83
N GLU A 9 -5.81 -19.38 -0.87
CA GLU A 9 -4.42 -19.55 -0.39
C GLU A 9 -3.43 -18.66 -1.17
N THR A 10 -3.59 -18.59 -2.49
CA THR A 10 -2.72 -17.77 -3.35
C THR A 10 -2.93 -16.26 -3.11
N THR A 11 -4.17 -15.84 -2.82
CA THR A 11 -4.50 -14.43 -2.56
C THR A 11 -3.94 -13.98 -1.21
N THR A 12 -4.07 -14.82 -0.18
CA THR A 12 -3.49 -14.56 1.15
C THR A 12 -1.97 -14.44 1.04
N SER A 13 -1.29 -15.40 0.41
CA SER A 13 0.17 -15.39 0.28
C SER A 13 0.70 -14.19 -0.53
N THR A 14 -0.03 -13.74 -1.57
CA THR A 14 0.32 -12.53 -2.31
C THR A 14 0.13 -11.26 -1.48
N THR A 15 -0.89 -11.24 -0.63
CA THR A 15 -1.19 -10.10 0.25
C THR A 15 -0.18 -9.99 1.38
N ASP A 16 0.26 -11.11 1.96
CA ASP A 16 1.31 -11.15 2.98
C ASP A 16 2.65 -10.63 2.42
N LEU A 17 3.04 -11.06 1.22
CA LEU A 17 4.25 -10.54 0.55
C LEU A 17 4.13 -9.03 0.27
N LEU A 18 2.95 -8.56 -0.12
CA LEU A 18 2.71 -7.13 -0.30
C LEU A 18 2.82 -6.37 1.03
N ARG A 19 2.24 -6.90 2.12
CA ARG A 19 2.33 -6.35 3.47
C ARG A 19 3.77 -6.22 3.94
N ASP A 20 4.61 -7.24 3.72
CA ASP A 20 6.03 -7.20 4.07
C ASP A 20 6.77 -6.09 3.33
N VAL A 21 6.56 -5.96 2.01
CA VAL A 21 7.16 -4.88 1.20
C VAL A 21 6.69 -3.50 1.65
N LEU A 22 5.40 -3.36 1.98
CA LEU A 22 4.82 -2.11 2.45
C LEU A 22 5.41 -1.70 3.80
N HIS A 23 5.54 -2.61 4.76
CA HIS A 23 6.15 -2.33 6.06
C HIS A 23 7.64 -2.02 5.95
N ALA A 24 8.39 -2.78 5.16
CA ALA A 24 9.81 -2.50 4.93
C ALA A 24 10.02 -1.10 4.31
N THR A 25 9.14 -0.73 3.38
CA THR A 25 9.15 0.61 2.77
C THR A 25 8.77 1.69 3.80
N LEU A 26 7.79 1.42 4.66
CA LEU A 26 7.34 2.35 5.69
C LEU A 26 8.42 2.62 6.73
N ASP A 27 9.14 1.57 7.15
CA ASP A 27 10.27 1.66 8.07
C ASP A 27 11.43 2.46 7.47
N ARG A 28 11.75 2.21 6.20
CA ARG A 28 12.74 2.98 5.45
C ARG A 28 12.36 4.47 5.39
N VAL A 29 11.15 4.78 4.98
CA VAL A 29 10.66 6.16 4.81
C VAL A 29 10.61 6.91 6.15
N ALA A 30 10.35 6.21 7.26
CA ALA A 30 10.35 6.81 8.60
C ALA A 30 11.73 7.36 9.03
N GLY A 31 12.82 6.85 8.44
CA GLY A 31 14.19 7.33 8.67
C GLY A 31 14.69 8.38 7.68
N GLU A 32 13.93 8.68 6.62
CA GLU A 32 14.30 9.62 5.56
C GLU A 32 13.51 10.94 5.67
N ASP A 33 14.04 12.01 5.07
CA ASP A 33 13.34 13.31 5.04
C ASP A 33 12.08 13.20 4.15
N PRO A 34 10.88 13.52 4.67
CA PRO A 34 9.64 13.40 3.90
C PRO A 34 9.64 14.23 2.63
N ASP A 35 10.34 15.37 2.57
CA ASP A 35 10.39 16.22 1.37
C ASP A 35 11.13 15.54 0.20
N SER A 36 11.96 14.53 0.47
CA SER A 36 12.59 13.69 -0.57
C SER A 36 11.57 12.89 -1.37
N PHE A 37 10.36 12.70 -0.81
CA PHE A 37 9.27 11.94 -1.41
C PHE A 37 8.17 12.83 -2.00
N ASP A 38 8.46 14.10 -2.35
CA ASP A 38 7.52 14.92 -3.12
C ASP A 38 7.04 14.15 -4.36
N SER A 39 5.76 14.26 -4.70
CA SER A 39 5.16 13.55 -5.84
C SER A 39 5.84 13.80 -7.20
N ARG A 40 6.66 14.84 -7.30
CA ARG A 40 7.50 15.13 -8.48
C ARG A 40 8.79 14.32 -8.52
N THR A 41 9.24 13.75 -7.40
CA THR A 41 10.41 12.89 -7.34
C THR A 41 10.05 11.44 -7.70
N PRO A 42 11.02 10.65 -8.19
CA PRO A 42 10.80 9.22 -8.43
C PRO A 42 10.34 8.48 -7.16
N GLY A 43 10.94 8.78 -6.01
CA GLY A 43 10.59 8.16 -4.73
C GLY A 43 9.15 8.45 -4.31
N GLY A 44 8.68 9.70 -4.47
CA GLY A 44 7.29 10.04 -4.19
C GLY A 44 6.30 9.30 -5.09
N ARG A 45 6.62 9.14 -6.38
CA ARG A 45 5.78 8.40 -7.33
C ARG A 45 5.72 6.91 -7.02
N GLU A 46 6.83 6.33 -6.58
CA GLU A 46 6.88 4.94 -6.11
C GLU A 46 6.00 4.73 -4.88
N LEU A 47 6.07 5.63 -3.89
CA LEU A 47 5.20 5.57 -2.71
C LEU A 47 3.72 5.68 -3.06
N LEU A 48 3.34 6.61 -3.95
CA LEU A 48 1.95 6.72 -4.41
C LEU A 48 1.49 5.45 -5.17
N SER A 49 2.37 4.86 -5.97
CA SER A 49 2.07 3.62 -6.68
C SER A 49 1.87 2.44 -5.71
N LEU A 50 2.72 2.33 -4.67
CA LEU A 50 2.57 1.32 -3.63
C LEU A 50 1.31 1.56 -2.79
N ALA A 51 0.99 2.81 -2.45
CA ALA A 51 -0.24 3.16 -1.74
C ALA A 51 -1.50 2.76 -2.53
N ALA A 52 -1.50 2.97 -3.86
CA ALA A 52 -2.57 2.54 -4.72
C ALA A 52 -2.73 1.01 -4.73
N ARG A 53 -1.62 0.26 -4.79
CA ARG A 53 -1.64 -1.21 -4.71
C ARG A 53 -2.17 -1.71 -3.37
N ALA A 54 -1.78 -1.08 -2.26
CA ALA A 54 -2.27 -1.42 -0.93
C ALA A 54 -3.79 -1.24 -0.82
N ARG A 55 -4.33 -0.12 -1.32
CA ARG A 55 -5.78 0.13 -1.36
C ARG A 55 -6.52 -0.84 -2.30
N GLN A 56 -5.93 -1.21 -3.44
CA GLN A 56 -6.51 -2.19 -4.34
C GLN A 56 -6.57 -3.60 -3.70
N ALA A 57 -5.52 -3.98 -2.96
CA ALA A 57 -5.50 -5.21 -2.20
C ALA A 57 -6.56 -5.20 -1.08
N ALA A 58 -6.65 -4.10 -0.32
CA ALA A 58 -7.69 -3.92 0.70
C ALA A 58 -9.11 -4.00 0.09
N GLY A 59 -9.31 -3.38 -1.08
CA GLY A 59 -10.56 -3.49 -1.84
C GLY A 59 -10.88 -4.91 -2.30
N SER A 60 -9.85 -5.70 -2.64
CA SER A 60 -10.02 -7.11 -3.01
C SER A 60 -10.40 -7.99 -1.81
N LEU A 61 -10.11 -7.54 -0.59
CA LEU A 61 -10.54 -8.14 0.68
C LEU A 61 -11.92 -7.64 1.14
N GLY A 62 -12.52 -6.69 0.42
CA GLY A 62 -13.85 -6.15 0.71
C GLY A 62 -13.87 -4.86 1.54
N ALA A 63 -12.70 -4.25 1.81
CA ALA A 63 -12.65 -2.93 2.44
C ALA A 63 -12.94 -1.80 1.44
N ASP A 64 -13.45 -0.67 1.92
CA ASP A 64 -13.54 0.53 1.08
C ASP A 64 -12.13 1.07 0.82
N ALA A 65 -11.71 1.03 -0.44
CA ALA A 65 -10.41 1.51 -0.87
C ALA A 65 -10.21 3.02 -0.61
N GLY A 66 -11.30 3.79 -0.45
CA GLY A 66 -11.26 5.22 -0.21
C GLY A 66 -10.65 6.04 -1.35
N THR A 67 -10.44 7.33 -1.11
CA THR A 67 -9.82 8.24 -2.10
C THR A 67 -8.29 8.16 -2.04
N THR A 68 -7.65 7.95 -3.19
CA THR A 68 -6.20 8.08 -3.36
C THR A 68 -5.80 9.52 -3.61
N VAL A 69 -4.72 9.97 -2.96
CA VAL A 69 -4.06 11.21 -3.34
C VAL A 69 -3.19 10.95 -4.57
N ALA A 70 -3.40 11.74 -5.63
CA ALA A 70 -2.67 11.60 -6.89
C ALA A 70 -1.37 12.42 -6.95
N SER A 71 -1.26 13.46 -6.12
CA SER A 71 -0.07 14.32 -6.05
C SER A 71 -0.08 15.16 -4.77
N GLY A 72 1.10 15.56 -4.31
CA GLY A 72 1.26 16.43 -3.15
C GLY A 72 2.71 16.59 -2.69
N PRO A 73 2.94 17.45 -1.67
CA PRO A 73 4.20 17.53 -0.96
C PRO A 73 4.60 16.17 -0.36
N GLY A 74 5.88 15.94 -0.15
CA GLY A 74 6.37 14.63 0.26
C GLY A 74 5.79 14.15 1.60
N ILE A 75 5.57 15.05 2.56
CA ILE A 75 4.87 14.73 3.81
C ILE A 75 3.44 14.19 3.58
N VAL A 76 2.73 14.68 2.57
CA VAL A 76 1.39 14.19 2.20
C VAL A 76 1.50 12.81 1.57
N VAL A 77 2.50 12.59 0.70
CA VAL A 77 2.75 11.30 0.07
C VAL A 77 3.07 10.21 1.11
N VAL A 78 3.97 10.51 2.06
CA VAL A 78 4.33 9.58 3.15
C VAL A 78 3.12 9.28 4.04
N ARG A 79 2.32 10.28 4.37
CA ARG A 79 1.12 10.10 5.20
C ARG A 79 0.06 9.27 4.50
N GLU A 80 -0.15 9.49 3.21
CA GLU A 80 -1.07 8.71 2.39
C GLU A 80 -0.62 7.26 2.22
N PHE A 81 0.69 7.06 2.03
CA PHE A 81 1.27 5.73 2.02
C PHE A 81 1.01 5.01 3.36
N ALA A 82 1.31 5.64 4.49
CA ALA A 82 1.05 5.06 5.81
C ALA A 82 -0.43 4.76 6.06
N ALA A 83 -1.34 5.61 5.58
CA ALA A 83 -2.78 5.37 5.66
C ALA A 83 -3.20 4.15 4.82
N ALA A 84 -2.63 3.99 3.62
CA ALA A 84 -2.91 2.86 2.75
C ALA A 84 -2.41 1.51 3.32
N VAL A 85 -1.24 1.50 3.97
CA VAL A 85 -0.73 0.30 4.68
C VAL A 85 -1.67 -0.07 5.82
N ARG A 86 -2.08 0.90 6.65
CA ARG A 86 -3.03 0.66 7.75
C ARG A 86 -4.38 0.15 7.28
N LEU A 87 -4.87 0.64 6.13
CA LEU A 87 -6.12 0.15 5.55
C LEU A 87 -6.01 -1.32 5.15
N LEU A 88 -4.90 -1.72 4.53
CA LEU A 88 -4.66 -3.11 4.19
C LEU A 88 -4.56 -3.99 5.45
N ASP A 89 -3.89 -3.51 6.49
CA ASP A 89 -3.80 -4.22 7.77
C ASP A 89 -5.13 -4.40 8.48
N GLN A 90 -6.05 -3.44 8.33
CA GLN A 90 -7.41 -3.55 8.87
C GLN A 90 -8.31 -4.48 8.06
N ALA A 91 -8.00 -4.68 6.78
CA ALA A 91 -8.80 -5.46 5.85
C ALA A 91 -8.47 -6.96 5.86
N ALA A 92 -7.27 -7.35 6.32
CA ALA A 92 -6.77 -8.72 6.34
C ALA A 92 -6.67 -9.25 7.78
#